data_AF-A0A6B3DM10-F1
#
_entry.id   AF-A0A6B3DM10-F1
#
_cell.length_a   1.000
_cell.length_b   1.000
_cell.length_c   1.000
_cell.angle_alpha   90.00
_cell.angle_beta   90.00
_cell.angle_gamma   90.00
#
_symmetry.space_group_name_H-M   'P 1'
#
loop_
_entity.id
_entity.type
_entity.pdbx_description
1 polymer ?
#
loop_
_entity_poly.entity_id
_entity_poly.type
_entity_poly.pdbx_seq_one_letter_code
_entity_poly.pdbx_strand_id
1 'polypeptide(L)' 'MTGLRVPADEFRVGYLVHIGQRTVQVRHIRRGPGGQLTVNPGDPDQLDGRAWQWAIITRED' A
#
# COMPACT_ATOMS: atom_id res chain seq x y z
N MET A 1 -12.28 -13.45 -1.73
CA MET A 1 -11.45 -12.32 -2.16
C MET A 1 -10.09 -12.86 -2.52
N THR A 2 -9.65 -12.72 -3.77
CA THR A 2 -8.36 -13.22 -4.24
C THR A 2 -7.35 -12.08 -4.16
N GLY A 3 -6.34 -12.22 -3.31
CA GLY A 3 -5.28 -11.21 -3.21
C GLY A 3 -4.42 -11.18 -4.48
N LEU A 4 -4.11 -9.97 -4.96
CA LEU A 4 -3.24 -9.74 -6.11
C LEU A 4 -1.87 -9.26 -5.63
N ARG A 5 -0.79 -9.90 -6.09
CA ARG A 5 0.58 -9.46 -5.79
C ARG A 5 1.03 -8.41 -6.80
N VAL A 6 1.25 -7.18 -6.35
CA VAL A 6 1.66 -6.02 -7.16
C VAL A 6 2.85 -5.29 -6.53
N PRO A 7 3.67 -4.55 -7.29
CA PRO A 7 4.60 -3.59 -6.72
C PRO A 7 3.84 -2.46 -6.01
N ALA A 8 4.43 -1.88 -4.97
CA ALA A 8 3.80 -0.83 -4.15
C ALA A 8 3.48 0.45 -4.95
N ASP A 9 4.22 0.69 -6.05
CA ASP A 9 3.91 1.70 -7.06
C ASP A 9 2.43 1.67 -7.52
N GLU A 10 1.91 0.47 -7.74
CA GLU A 10 0.56 0.25 -8.27
C GLU A 10 -0.55 0.44 -7.22
N PHE A 11 -0.21 0.77 -5.97
CA PHE A 11 -1.20 1.07 -4.95
C PHE A 11 -2.09 2.25 -5.38
N ARG A 12 -3.38 2.12 -5.08
CA ARG A 12 -4.39 3.16 -5.29
C ARG A 12 -5.21 3.33 -4.03
N VAL A 13 -5.73 4.54 -3.85
CA VAL A 13 -6.72 4.82 -2.80
C VAL A 13 -7.92 3.90 -2.98
N GLY A 14 -8.42 3.33 -1.89
CA GLY A 14 -9.47 2.31 -1.85
C GLY A 14 -8.95 0.87 -1.81
N TYR A 15 -7.69 0.62 -2.17
CA TYR A 15 -7.15 -0.75 -2.07
C TYR A 15 -6.93 -1.17 -0.61
N LEU A 16 -7.04 -2.46 -0.34
CA LEU A 16 -6.63 -3.08 0.91
C LEU A 16 -5.25 -3.72 0.72
N VAL A 17 -4.24 -3.28 1.46
CA VAL A 17 -2.89 -3.85 1.45
C VAL A 17 -2.76 -4.86 2.58
N HIS A 18 -2.34 -6.08 2.27
CA HIS A 18 -2.13 -7.15 3.22
C HIS A 18 -0.63 -7.31 3.52
N ILE A 19 -0.25 -7.10 4.78
CA ILE A 19 1.13 -7.22 5.27
C ILE A 19 1.15 -8.13 6.48
N GLY A 20 1.63 -9.36 6.30
CA GLY A 20 1.58 -10.38 7.34
C GLY A 20 0.14 -10.65 7.78
N GLN A 21 -0.16 -10.41 9.06
CA GLN A 21 -1.51 -10.55 9.64
C GLN A 21 -2.31 -9.23 9.66
N ARG A 22 -1.77 -8.14 9.11
CA ARG A 22 -2.43 -6.82 9.10
C ARG A 22 -3.00 -6.54 7.71
N THR A 23 -4.16 -5.89 7.70
CA THR A 23 -4.75 -5.32 6.47
C THR A 23 -4.91 -3.82 6.68
N VAL A 24 -4.46 -3.03 5.71
CA VAL A 24 -4.49 -1.56 5.74
C VAL A 24 -5.26 -1.06 4.53
N GLN A 25 -6.29 -0.24 4.73
CA GLN A 25 -6.95 0.44 3.63
C GLN A 25 -6.14 1.66 3.22
N VAL A 26 -5.84 1.76 1.94
CA VAL A 26 -5.13 2.91 1.38
C VAL A 26 -6.10 4.07 1.27
N ARG A 27 -5.89 5.11 2.09
CA ARG A 27 -6.66 6.35 2.06
C ARG A 27 -5.87 7.49 1.44
N HIS A 28 -4.54 7.48 1.62
CA HIS A 28 -3.64 8.48 1.07
C HIS A 28 -2.30 7.84 0.70
N ILE A 29 -1.66 8.33 -0.38
CA ILE A 29 -0.35 7.85 -0.84
C ILE A 29 0.55 9.05 -1.06
N ARG A 30 1.72 9.05 -0.41
CA ARG A 30 2.80 10.01 -0.67
C ARG A 30 3.97 9.29 -1.34
N ARG A 31 4.42 9.81 -2.48
CA ARG A 31 5.62 9.35 -3.18
C ARG A 31 6.76 10.35 -2.96
N GLY A 32 7.97 9.84 -2.74
CA GLY A 32 9.15 10.64 -2.42
C GLY A 32 10.37 10.26 -3.26
N PRO A 33 11.49 11.00 -3.11
CA PRO A 33 12.71 10.76 -3.86
C PRO A 33 13.28 9.35 -3.61
N GLY A 34 13.98 8.81 -4.61
CA GLY A 34 14.54 7.47 -4.54
C GLY A 34 13.47 6.37 -4.43
N GLY A 35 12.27 6.60 -4.97
CA GLY A 35 11.16 5.65 -4.96
C GLY A 35 10.58 5.37 -3.58
N GLN A 36 10.71 6.30 -2.62
CA GLN A 36 10.03 6.19 -1.33
C GLN A 36 8.51 6.25 -1.54
N LEU A 37 7.78 5.39 -0.82
CA LEU A 37 6.33 5.36 -0.82
C LEU A 37 5.82 5.25 0.62
N THR A 38 4.92 6.16 1.00
CA THR A 38 4.24 6.15 2.30
C THR A 38 2.73 6.06 2.06
N VAL A 39 2.08 5.03 2.60
CA VAL A 39 0.62 4.90 2.69
C VAL A 39 0.15 5.50 4.00
N ASN A 40 -0.94 6.25 3.98
CA ASN A 40 -1.58 6.88 5.14
C ASN A 40 -0.60 7.66 6.04
N PRO A 41 0.15 8.63 5.49
CA PRO A 41 1.16 9.37 6.26
C PRO A 41 0.53 10.10 7.45
N GLY A 42 1.05 9.85 8.66
CA GLY A 42 0.59 10.42 9.92
C GLY A 42 -0.49 9.59 10.64
N ASP A 43 -1.06 8.57 9.99
CA ASP A 43 -2.09 7.72 10.59
C ASP A 43 -1.49 6.55 11.39
N PRO A 44 -2.22 5.97 12.37
CA PRO A 44 -1.77 4.79 13.13
C PRO A 44 -1.51 3.54 12.27
N ASP A 45 -2.07 3.48 11.06
CA ASP A 45 -1.88 2.40 10.09
C ASP A 45 -0.95 2.79 8.93
N GLN A 46 -0.12 3.83 9.11
CA GLN A 46 0.91 4.23 8.15
C GLN A 46 1.78 3.03 7.74
N LEU A 47 2.05 2.92 6.44
CA LEU A 47 3.02 1.99 5.89
C LEU A 47 4.09 2.75 5.12
N ASP A 48 5.35 2.48 5.43
CA ASP A 48 6.50 3.01 4.69
C ASP A 48 7.18 1.89 3.90
N GLY A 49 7.56 2.22 2.67
CA GLY A 49 8.25 1.28 1.79
C GLY A 49 8.86 1.96 0.57
N ARG A 50 9.13 1.13 -0.44
CA ARG A 50 9.65 1.54 -1.73
C ARG A 50 8.70 1.11 -2.84
N ALA A 51 8.61 1.91 -3.90
CA ALA A 51 7.78 1.66 -5.08
C ALA A 51 7.98 0.26 -5.70
N TRP A 52 9.20 -0.29 -5.65
CA TRP A 52 9.55 -1.61 -6.20
C TRP A 52 9.34 -2.78 -5.23
N GLN A 53 8.95 -2.53 -3.98
CA GLN A 53 8.61 -3.61 -3.05
C GLN A 53 7.25 -4.18 -3.40
N TRP A 54 7.12 -5.50 -3.25
CA TRP A 54 5.89 -6.21 -3.60
C TRP A 54 5.01 -6.39 -2.38
N ALA A 55 3.71 -6.24 -2.57
CA ALA A 55 2.70 -6.54 -1.55
C ALA A 55 1.50 -7.25 -2.18
N ILE A 56 0.69 -7.87 -1.32
CA ILE A 56 -0.59 -8.44 -1.71
C ILE A 56 -1.66 -7.39 -1.46
N ILE A 57 -2.52 -7.14 -2.44
CA ILE A 57 -3.64 -6.22 -2.33
C ILE A 57 -4.97 -6.90 -2.62
N THR A 58 -6.06 -6.39 -2.07
CA THR A 58 -7.40 -6.58 -2.60
C THR A 58 -7.86 -5.24 -3.18
N ARG A 59 -8.39 -5.27 -4.41
CA ARG A 59 -9.02 -4.11 -5.03
C ARG A 59 -10.46 -4.05 -4.52
N GLU A 60 -10.88 -2.93 -3.94
CA GLU A 60 -12.30 -2.67 -3.73
C GLU A 60 -12.81 -1.99 -5.02
N ASP A 61 -13.85 -2.57 -5.63
CA ASP A 61 -14.55 -2.03 -6.81
C ASP A 61 -15.41 -0.81 -6.43
#